data_AF-A0A177NJZ6-F1
#
_entry.id   AF-A0A177NJZ6-F1
#
_cell.length_a   1.000
_cell.length_b   1.000
_cell.length_c   1.000
_cell.angle_alpha   90.00
_cell.angle_beta   90.00
_cell.angle_gamma   90.00
#
_symmetry.space_group_name_H-M   'P 1'
#
loop_
_entity.id
_entity.type
_entity.pdbx_description
1 polymer ?
#
loop_
_entity_poly.entity_id
_entity_poly.type
_entity_poly.pdbx_seq_one_letter_code
_entity_poly.pdbx_strand_id
1 'polypeptide(L)'
;MSQNNRNTLPKTRDLPMPAVVQQSYGLSEQSWKVLTEVTFPTAKTPEAILMALDYCKARKLDIFKKPVHIVPMWSAALGRNVETVWPSIMEIQTTASRTGVWAGMDRPVWGPDVTKTFTGRYKDDNEQWQESSVTMTFPEWVAVTVYRIVGGKRCAFTEEVYWLEAYSTAGGKNSQVPTAMWIKRPKGQLAKCGKAASLRAAFPEECGYAAEEMDGKTLDDITDGTVIDGEATHWETHVDPADDRFTGASEPKPHVVDFSQIHPKVQKAVAELVRRTAAAGAWKAAYDYAHQKFRGIDLTFALAELDKVSQVEPKATPTLSQTNSAGMPPLSAKDMAMNQARQTLGNAA
;
A
#
# COMPACT_ATOMS: atom_id res chain seq x y z
N MET A 1 21.01 20.84 36.50
CA MET A 1 19.80 20.36 37.21
C MET A 1 18.61 20.40 36.26
N SER A 2 17.67 19.47 36.44
CA SER A 2 16.41 19.26 35.71
C SER A 2 16.46 18.29 34.53
N GLN A 3 16.65 17.00 34.87
CA GLN A 3 16.19 15.88 34.04
C GLN A 3 14.66 15.80 34.18
N ASN A 4 13.92 16.44 33.26
CA ASN A 4 12.49 16.20 33.14
C ASN A 4 12.26 14.88 32.40
N ASN A 5 12.29 13.79 33.16
CA ASN A 5 11.87 12.47 32.73
C ASN A 5 10.33 12.47 32.58
N ARG A 6 9.81 13.01 31.47
CA ARG A 6 8.37 12.98 31.18
C ARG A 6 8.00 11.61 30.62
N ASN A 7 7.69 10.70 31.54
CA ASN A 7 6.88 9.52 31.27
C ASN A 7 5.44 10.00 30.95
N THR A 8 5.20 10.47 29.72
CA THR A 8 3.84 10.57 29.20
C THR A 8 3.35 9.14 29.01
N LEU A 9 2.48 8.67 29.91
CA LEU A 9 1.71 7.44 29.67
C LEU A 9 1.09 7.57 28.26
N PRO A 10 1.26 6.59 27.37
CA PRO A 10 0.55 6.61 26.10
C PRO A 10 -0.93 6.79 26.42
N LYS A 11 -1.59 7.81 25.84
CA LYS A 11 -3.05 7.88 25.87
C LYS A 11 -3.51 6.53 25.35
N THR A 12 -4.10 5.69 26.20
CA THR A 12 -4.68 4.42 25.80
C THR A 12 -5.75 4.74 24.78
N ARG A 13 -5.41 4.52 23.51
CA ARG A 13 -6.36 4.65 22.42
C ARG A 13 -7.19 3.38 22.47
N ASP A 14 -8.39 3.52 22.99
CA ASP A 14 -9.37 2.44 23.00
C ASP A 14 -9.84 2.23 21.55
N LEU A 15 -9.05 1.47 20.79
CA LEU A 15 -9.39 1.09 19.42
C LEU A 15 -10.47 0.00 19.53
N PRO A 16 -11.69 0.23 19.01
CA PRO A 16 -12.75 -0.76 19.12
C PRO A 16 -12.36 -2.04 18.38
N MET A 17 -12.74 -3.19 18.92
CA MET A 17 -12.49 -4.49 18.30
C MET A 17 -13.49 -4.72 17.16
N PRO A 18 -13.03 -4.85 15.90
CA PRO A 18 -13.92 -5.21 14.81
C PRO A 18 -14.47 -6.64 14.97
N ALA A 19 -15.74 -6.87 14.63
CA ALA A 19 -16.39 -8.19 14.77
C ALA A 19 -15.64 -9.32 14.03
N VAL A 20 -15.04 -9.00 12.89
CA VAL A 20 -14.22 -9.92 12.09
C VAL A 20 -13.02 -10.48 12.87
N VAL A 21 -12.49 -9.75 13.87
CA VAL A 21 -11.35 -10.22 14.66
C VAL A 21 -11.70 -11.49 15.42
N GLN A 22 -12.89 -11.55 16.02
CA GLN A 22 -13.34 -12.74 16.72
C GLN A 22 -13.66 -13.88 15.73
N GLN A 23 -14.38 -13.56 14.66
CA GLN A 23 -14.86 -14.56 13.69
C GLN A 23 -13.73 -15.19 12.86
N SER A 24 -12.80 -14.38 12.36
CA SER A 24 -11.76 -14.80 11.41
C SER A 24 -10.43 -15.20 12.06
N TYR A 25 -10.20 -14.76 13.29
CA TYR A 25 -8.93 -15.00 14.02
C TYR A 25 -9.12 -15.65 15.39
N GLY A 26 -10.36 -15.78 15.88
CA GLY A 26 -10.63 -16.42 17.17
C GLY A 26 -10.06 -15.65 18.37
N LEU A 27 -9.74 -14.37 18.23
CA LEU A 27 -9.17 -13.57 19.31
C LEU A 27 -10.28 -13.06 20.24
N SER A 28 -9.98 -13.01 21.54
CA SER A 28 -10.85 -12.40 22.55
C SER A 28 -10.65 -10.88 22.65
N GLU A 29 -11.56 -10.18 23.32
CA GLU A 29 -11.41 -8.75 23.64
C GLU A 29 -10.12 -8.45 24.45
N GLN A 30 -9.73 -9.34 25.37
CA GLN A 30 -8.48 -9.18 26.12
C GLN A 30 -7.26 -9.32 25.19
N SER A 31 -7.32 -10.25 24.23
CA SER A 31 -6.26 -10.43 23.24
C SER A 31 -6.14 -9.20 22.34
N TRP A 32 -7.28 -8.64 21.92
CA TRP A 32 -7.33 -7.38 21.19
C TRP A 32 -6.72 -6.23 21.98
N LYS A 33 -7.04 -6.11 23.27
CA LYS A 33 -6.44 -5.11 24.16
C LYS A 33 -4.92 -5.25 24.27
N VAL A 34 -4.39 -6.47 24.29
CA VAL A 34 -2.94 -6.70 24.26
C VAL A 34 -2.33 -6.25 22.92
N LEU A 35 -3.04 -6.45 21.81
CA LEU A 35 -2.58 -5.97 20.50
C LEU A 35 -2.53 -4.43 20.46
N THR A 36 -3.57 -3.76 20.95
CA THR A 36 -3.68 -2.30 20.90
C THR A 36 -2.79 -1.59 21.92
N GLU A 37 -2.66 -2.11 23.15
CA GLU A 37 -1.94 -1.42 24.23
C GLU A 37 -0.46 -1.80 24.32
N VAL A 38 -0.11 -3.04 23.96
CA VAL A 38 1.26 -3.56 24.19
C VAL A 38 1.99 -3.82 22.88
N THR A 39 1.33 -4.49 21.93
CA THR A 39 1.99 -4.93 20.70
C THR A 39 2.19 -3.77 19.72
N PHE A 40 1.10 -3.01 19.49
CA PHE A 40 1.02 -1.89 18.56
C PHE A 40 0.48 -0.61 19.23
N PRO A 41 1.13 -0.09 20.30
CA PRO A 41 0.65 1.08 21.05
C PRO A 41 0.57 2.37 20.23
N THR A 42 1.24 2.42 19.08
CA THR A 42 1.28 3.57 18.19
C THR A 42 0.27 3.49 17.05
N ALA A 43 -0.42 2.36 16.89
CA ALA A 43 -1.46 2.21 15.87
C ALA A 43 -2.59 3.22 16.11
N LYS A 44 -3.10 3.78 15.02
CA LYS A 44 -4.17 4.79 15.05
C LYS A 44 -5.52 4.21 14.65
N THR A 45 -5.54 3.12 13.88
CA THR A 45 -6.78 2.51 13.42
C THR A 45 -6.83 0.99 13.66
N PRO A 46 -8.03 0.42 13.90
CA PRO A 46 -8.21 -1.04 13.95
C PRO A 46 -7.78 -1.74 12.66
N GLU A 47 -7.97 -1.09 11.50
CA GLU A 47 -7.64 -1.63 10.17
C GLU A 47 -6.14 -1.88 10.03
N ALA A 48 -5.29 -1.03 10.62
CA ALA A 48 -3.85 -1.27 10.62
C ALA A 48 -3.46 -2.54 11.37
N ILE A 49 -4.16 -2.85 12.47
CA ILE A 49 -3.95 -4.09 13.24
C ILE A 49 -4.52 -5.30 12.48
N LEU A 50 -5.66 -5.14 11.80
CA LEU A 50 -6.20 -6.17 10.91
C LEU A 50 -5.22 -6.51 9.78
N MET A 51 -4.62 -5.53 9.11
CA MET A 51 -3.58 -5.77 8.11
C MET A 51 -2.39 -6.55 8.69
N ALA A 52 -1.98 -6.25 9.92
CA ALA A 52 -0.91 -6.98 10.60
C ALA A 52 -1.31 -8.43 10.92
N LEU A 53 -2.56 -8.65 11.33
CA LEU A 53 -3.14 -9.97 11.55
C LEU A 53 -3.20 -10.78 10.24
N ASP A 54 -3.68 -10.20 9.15
CA ASP A 54 -3.75 -10.82 7.82
C ASP A 54 -2.35 -11.23 7.34
N TYR A 55 -1.37 -10.32 7.46
CA TYR A 55 0.03 -10.62 7.15
C TYR A 55 0.54 -11.83 7.93
N CYS A 56 0.31 -11.84 9.25
CA CYS A 56 0.80 -12.91 10.11
C CYS A 56 0.08 -14.24 9.82
N LYS A 57 -1.23 -14.21 9.56
CA LYS A 57 -2.02 -15.41 9.21
C LYS A 57 -1.53 -16.01 7.90
N ALA A 58 -1.36 -15.19 6.85
CA ALA A 58 -0.86 -15.65 5.55
C ALA A 58 0.54 -16.28 5.64
N ARG A 59 1.41 -15.74 6.50
CA ARG A 59 2.80 -16.17 6.68
C ARG A 59 2.99 -17.21 7.80
N LYS A 60 1.91 -17.64 8.46
CA LYS A 60 1.93 -18.56 9.63
C LYS A 60 2.87 -18.06 10.73
N LEU A 61 2.70 -16.79 11.11
CA LEU A 61 3.45 -16.11 12.16
C LEU A 61 2.54 -15.82 13.36
N ASP A 62 3.14 -15.84 14.54
CA ASP A 62 2.46 -15.46 15.78
C ASP A 62 2.54 -13.94 15.95
N ILE A 63 1.39 -13.27 15.84
CA ILE A 63 1.26 -11.81 15.95
C ILE A 63 1.79 -11.28 17.29
N PHE A 64 1.66 -12.05 18.38
CA PHE A 64 2.07 -11.62 19.72
C PHE A 64 3.58 -11.65 19.92
N LYS A 65 4.32 -12.31 19.04
CA LYS A 65 5.79 -12.20 19.00
C LYS A 65 6.27 -10.90 18.36
N LYS A 66 5.34 -10.09 17.83
CA LYS A 66 5.62 -8.83 17.12
C LYS A 66 6.53 -9.03 15.89
N PRO A 67 6.17 -9.92 14.96
CA PRO A 67 6.93 -10.15 13.73
C PRO A 67 6.87 -8.95 12.78
N VAL A 68 5.88 -8.07 12.91
CA VAL A 68 5.72 -6.89 12.06
C VAL A 68 5.65 -5.60 12.89
N HIS A 69 5.85 -4.47 12.23
CA HIS A 69 5.63 -3.13 12.76
C HIS A 69 4.60 -2.38 11.94
N ILE A 70 3.75 -1.60 12.60
CA ILE A 70 2.87 -0.63 11.95
C ILE A 70 3.63 0.70 11.89
N VAL A 71 3.98 1.11 10.68
CA VAL A 71 4.78 2.31 10.40
C VAL A 71 3.92 3.34 9.68
N PRO A 72 3.75 4.55 10.24
CA PRO A 72 3.08 5.64 9.54
C PRO A 72 4.01 6.21 8.45
N MET A 73 3.57 6.13 7.20
CA MET A 73 4.35 6.57 6.04
C MET A 73 3.63 7.71 5.32
N TRP A 74 4.37 8.75 4.94
CA TRP A 74 3.79 9.87 4.20
C TRP A 74 3.41 9.43 2.77
N SER A 75 2.15 9.68 2.39
CA SER A 75 1.66 9.56 1.01
C SER A 75 1.47 10.96 0.43
N ALA A 76 2.24 11.33 -0.60
CA ALA A 76 1.99 12.60 -1.30
C ALA A 76 0.64 12.59 -2.01
N ALA A 77 0.23 11.44 -2.57
CA ALA A 77 -1.06 11.29 -3.26
C ALA A 77 -2.26 11.61 -2.35
N LEU A 78 -2.21 11.18 -1.08
CA LEU A 78 -3.28 11.43 -0.11
C LEU A 78 -3.02 12.66 0.78
N GLY A 79 -1.85 13.29 0.67
CA GLY A 79 -1.45 14.44 1.50
C GLY A 79 -1.44 14.15 3.00
N ARG A 80 -1.27 12.89 3.41
CA ARG A 80 -1.32 12.46 4.82
C ARG A 80 -0.42 11.25 5.07
N ASN A 81 -0.13 10.99 6.35
CA ASN A 81 0.46 9.73 6.76
C ASN A 81 -0.59 8.61 6.71
N VAL A 82 -0.21 7.48 6.13
CA VAL A 82 -0.99 6.24 6.07
C VAL A 82 -0.27 5.18 6.91
N GLU A 83 -1.03 4.39 7.67
CA GLU A 83 -0.45 3.28 8.43
C GLU A 83 -0.16 2.11 7.50
N THR A 84 1.08 1.63 7.50
CA THR A 84 1.52 0.51 6.68
C THR A 84 2.15 -0.57 7.55
N VAL A 85 2.13 -1.82 7.10
CA VAL A 85 2.68 -2.96 7.84
C VAL A 85 3.99 -3.38 7.19
N TRP A 86 5.05 -3.43 7.99
CA TRP A 86 6.38 -3.83 7.55
C TRP A 86 6.92 -5.00 8.37
N PRO A 87 7.60 -5.98 7.74
CA PRO A 87 8.29 -7.05 8.44
C PRO A 87 9.34 -6.49 9.40
N SER A 88 9.44 -7.01 10.62
CA SER A 88 10.57 -6.73 11.49
C SER A 88 11.78 -7.57 11.09
N ILE A 89 12.96 -7.18 11.55
CA ILE A 89 14.15 -8.04 11.48
C ILE A 89 13.96 -9.43 12.10
N MET A 90 13.02 -9.60 13.05
CA MET A 90 12.71 -10.90 13.63
C MET A 90 11.90 -11.78 12.67
N GLU A 91 10.98 -11.20 11.90
CA GLU A 91 10.23 -11.94 10.88
C GLU A 91 11.16 -12.46 9.79
N ILE A 92 12.03 -11.59 9.28
CA ILE A 92 13.00 -11.93 8.22
C ILE A 92 13.92 -13.07 8.69
N GLN A 93 14.36 -13.05 9.95
CA GLN A 93 15.14 -14.14 10.52
C GLN A 93 14.32 -15.43 10.68
N THR A 94 13.06 -15.30 11.07
CA THR A 94 12.18 -16.45 11.27
C THR A 94 11.91 -17.16 9.95
N THR A 95 11.62 -16.41 8.88
CA THR A 95 11.38 -16.95 7.54
C THR A 95 12.65 -17.53 6.94
N ALA A 96 13.79 -16.81 7.02
CA ALA A 96 15.09 -17.34 6.61
C ALA A 96 15.45 -18.65 7.34
N SER A 97 15.21 -18.74 8.65
CA SER A 97 15.45 -19.95 9.44
C SER A 97 14.55 -21.12 9.00
N ARG A 98 13.26 -20.85 8.73
CA ARG A 98 12.29 -21.87 8.29
C ARG A 98 12.63 -22.50 6.94
N THR A 99 13.46 -21.87 6.11
CA THR A 99 13.94 -22.47 4.85
C THR A 99 14.84 -23.69 5.07
N GLY A 100 15.42 -23.85 6.27
CA GLY A 100 16.38 -24.91 6.57
C GLY A 100 17.76 -24.76 5.90
N VAL A 101 17.96 -23.72 5.08
CA VAL A 101 19.22 -23.48 4.36
C VAL A 101 20.00 -22.27 4.87
N TRP A 102 19.56 -21.62 5.96
CA TRP A 102 20.36 -20.61 6.65
C TRP A 102 21.55 -21.25 7.38
N ALA A 103 22.76 -20.88 6.97
CA ALA A 103 24.03 -21.43 7.43
C ALA A 103 24.83 -20.47 8.32
N GLY A 104 24.14 -19.62 9.08
CA GLY A 104 24.74 -18.69 10.04
C GLY A 104 25.04 -17.29 9.49
N MET A 105 25.73 -16.48 10.30
CA MET A 105 26.12 -15.11 9.98
C MET A 105 27.42 -14.77 10.71
N ASP A 106 28.19 -13.84 10.14
CA ASP A 106 29.34 -13.27 10.84
C ASP A 106 28.94 -12.08 11.73
N ARG A 107 29.85 -11.70 12.62
CA ARG A 107 29.75 -10.44 13.36
C ARG A 107 29.74 -9.25 12.38
N PRO A 108 29.02 -8.16 12.68
CA PRO A 108 29.10 -6.96 11.86
C PRO A 108 30.54 -6.40 11.79
N VAL A 109 30.94 -5.98 10.60
CA VAL A 109 32.17 -5.22 10.33
C VAL A 109 31.77 -3.76 10.16
N TRP A 110 32.57 -2.85 10.70
CA TRP A 110 32.25 -1.42 10.79
C TRP A 110 33.24 -0.59 10.00
N GLY A 111 32.72 0.43 9.32
CA GLY A 111 33.52 1.52 8.78
C GLY A 111 34.09 2.42 9.88
N PRO A 112 34.87 3.44 9.48
CA PRO A 112 35.43 4.41 10.43
C PRO A 112 34.32 5.17 11.17
N ASP A 113 34.61 5.60 12.40
CA ASP A 113 33.70 6.45 13.17
C ASP A 113 33.77 7.89 12.64
N VAL A 114 32.60 8.47 12.33
CA VAL A 114 32.40 9.83 11.81
C VAL A 114 31.64 10.64 12.86
N THR A 115 32.10 11.86 13.12
CA THR A 115 31.41 12.81 14.01
C THR A 115 30.74 13.90 13.17
N LYS A 116 29.43 14.07 13.34
CA LYS A 116 28.65 15.10 12.61
C LYS A 116 27.64 15.78 13.54
N THR A 117 27.40 17.06 13.28
CA THR A 117 26.31 17.82 13.89
C THR A 117 25.13 17.84 12.96
N PHE A 118 23.97 17.41 13.46
CA PHE A 118 22.69 17.44 12.76
C PHE A 118 21.81 18.52 13.35
N THR A 119 21.17 19.31 12.49
CA THR A 119 20.26 20.37 12.88
C THR A 119 18.91 20.18 12.20
N GLY A 120 17.86 20.73 12.81
CA GLY A 120 16.53 20.62 12.26
C GLY A 120 15.47 21.22 13.17
N ARG A 121 14.24 21.24 12.68
CA ARG A 121 13.09 21.74 13.43
C ARG A 121 12.06 20.63 13.59
N TYR A 122 11.53 20.49 14.80
CA TYR A 122 10.44 19.55 15.07
C TYR A 122 9.30 20.27 15.77
N LYS A 123 8.08 19.75 15.64
CA LYS A 123 6.94 20.20 16.43
C LYS A 123 6.92 19.46 17.76
N ASP A 124 6.87 20.19 18.86
CA ASP A 124 6.64 19.59 20.16
C ASP A 124 5.18 19.15 20.34
N ASP A 125 4.85 18.58 21.50
CA ASP A 125 3.50 18.09 21.83
C ASP A 125 2.42 19.19 21.77
N ASN A 126 2.81 20.46 21.81
CA ASN A 126 1.93 21.62 21.71
C ASN A 126 1.88 22.19 20.28
N GLU A 127 2.38 21.43 19.29
CA GLU A 127 2.50 21.79 17.89
C GLU A 127 3.43 23.00 17.61
N GLN A 128 4.28 23.38 18.57
CA GLN A 128 5.20 24.50 18.41
C GLN A 128 6.52 24.05 17.79
N TRP A 129 7.02 24.83 16.83
CA TRP A 129 8.31 24.57 16.20
C TRP A 129 9.47 24.85 17.15
N GLN A 130 10.26 23.81 17.42
CA GLN A 130 11.47 23.87 18.20
C GLN A 130 12.68 23.62 17.30
N GLU A 131 13.74 24.40 17.48
CA GLU A 131 15.04 24.11 16.88
C GLU A 131 15.78 23.06 17.71
N SER A 132 16.46 22.15 17.02
CA SER A 132 17.26 21.10 17.64
C SER A 132 18.58 20.95 16.92
N SER A 133 19.63 20.70 17.70
CA SER A 133 20.97 20.43 17.22
C SER A 133 21.58 19.31 18.06
N VAL A 134 22.09 18.28 17.41
CA VAL A 134 22.72 17.12 18.05
C VAL A 134 24.03 16.80 17.35
N THR A 135 25.13 16.78 18.10
CA THR A 135 26.41 16.24 17.64
C THR A 135 26.56 14.80 18.12
N MET A 136 26.87 13.88 17.20
CA MET A 136 27.07 12.47 17.53
C MET A 136 28.16 11.84 16.68
N THR A 137 28.71 10.75 17.20
CA THR A 137 29.68 9.89 16.50
C THR A 137 29.00 8.57 16.14
N PHE A 138 29.11 8.18 14.88
CA PHE A 138 28.50 6.96 14.32
C PHE A 138 29.44 6.33 13.29
N PRO A 139 29.36 5.02 13.04
CA PRO A 139 30.15 4.38 11.99
C PRO A 139 29.65 4.85 10.63
N GLU A 140 30.54 5.10 9.67
CA GLU A 140 30.17 5.50 8.32
C GLU A 140 29.27 4.47 7.63
N TRP A 141 29.62 3.19 7.79
CA TRP A 141 28.89 2.05 7.24
C TRP A 141 28.99 0.82 8.15
N VAL A 142 28.13 -0.17 7.89
CA VAL A 142 28.23 -1.53 8.43
C VAL A 142 28.13 -2.53 7.29
N ALA A 143 28.91 -3.61 7.37
CA ALA A 143 28.76 -4.77 6.51
C ALA A 143 28.46 -6.01 7.38
N VAL A 144 27.46 -6.79 6.98
CA VAL A 144 27.10 -8.04 7.66
C VAL A 144 27.16 -9.17 6.63
N THR A 145 27.75 -10.30 6.99
CA THR A 145 27.77 -11.48 6.11
C THR A 145 26.78 -12.51 6.62
N VAL A 146 25.82 -12.89 5.78
CA VAL A 146 24.87 -13.98 5.99
C VAL A 146 25.25 -15.13 5.08
N TYR A 147 25.13 -16.37 5.57
CA TYR A 147 25.44 -17.55 4.79
C TYR A 147 24.19 -18.37 4.47
N ARG A 148 24.04 -18.79 3.21
CA ARG A 148 22.97 -19.70 2.77
C ARG A 148 23.56 -20.91 2.06
N ILE A 149 22.97 -22.09 2.26
CA ILE A 149 23.30 -23.28 1.48
C ILE A 149 22.66 -23.14 0.09
N VAL A 150 23.49 -23.12 -0.96
CA VAL A 150 23.07 -23.10 -2.37
C VAL A 150 23.75 -24.28 -3.08
N GLY A 151 22.95 -25.19 -3.62
CA GLY A 151 23.48 -26.40 -4.27
C GLY A 151 24.41 -27.23 -3.37
N GLY A 152 24.09 -27.32 -2.08
CA GLY A 152 24.90 -28.05 -1.08
C GLY A 152 26.18 -27.32 -0.61
N LYS A 153 26.46 -26.11 -1.10
CA LYS A 153 27.62 -25.31 -0.69
C LYS A 153 27.19 -24.13 0.16
N ARG A 154 27.99 -23.79 1.17
CA ARG A 154 27.79 -22.58 1.98
C ARG A 154 28.29 -21.36 1.20
N CYS A 155 27.36 -20.48 0.81
CA CYS A 155 27.64 -19.26 0.06
C CYS A 155 27.45 -18.03 0.95
N ALA A 156 28.32 -17.04 0.80
CA ALA A 156 28.28 -15.78 1.55
C ALA A 156 27.51 -14.71 0.78
N PHE A 157 26.69 -13.96 1.50
CA PHE A 157 25.94 -12.80 1.01
C PHE A 157 26.23 -11.65 1.98
N THR A 158 26.81 -10.58 1.47
CA THR A 158 27.25 -9.45 2.28
C THR A 158 26.71 -8.17 1.67
N GLU A 159 25.96 -7.43 2.47
CA GLU A 159 25.50 -6.09 2.11
C GLU A 159 26.14 -5.05 3.02
N GLU A 160 26.55 -3.95 2.41
CA GLU A 160 27.07 -2.77 3.09
C GLU A 160 25.97 -1.71 3.16
N VAL A 161 25.75 -1.14 4.35
CA VAL A 161 24.73 -0.11 4.58
C VAL A 161 25.38 1.11 5.20
N TYR A 162 25.22 2.25 4.54
CA TYR A 162 25.75 3.54 4.99
C TYR A 162 24.81 4.20 5.98
N TRP A 163 25.38 4.76 7.05
CA TRP A 163 24.58 5.35 8.12
C TRP A 163 23.74 6.53 7.64
N LEU A 164 24.32 7.41 6.83
CA LEU A 164 23.65 8.60 6.30
C LEU A 164 22.52 8.28 5.31
N GLU A 165 22.47 7.06 4.77
CA GLU A 165 21.41 6.59 3.88
C GLU A 165 20.29 5.87 4.63
N ALA A 166 20.58 5.35 5.83
CA ALA A 166 19.69 4.48 6.58
C ALA A 166 18.96 5.15 7.75
N TYR A 167 19.55 6.19 8.36
CA TYR A 167 18.99 6.76 9.58
C TYR A 167 17.63 7.43 9.37
N SER A 168 16.74 7.30 10.36
CA SER A 168 15.45 7.99 10.36
C SER A 168 15.56 9.36 11.02
N THR A 169 14.85 10.36 10.47
CA THR A 169 14.84 11.74 10.98
C THR A 169 13.63 12.03 11.88
N ALA A 170 13.85 12.74 12.98
CA ALA A 170 12.79 13.29 13.81
C ALA A 170 12.29 14.61 13.22
N GLY A 171 10.98 14.79 13.06
CA GLY A 171 10.38 16.03 12.51
C GLY A 171 10.10 16.01 11.01
N GLY A 172 10.27 14.84 10.36
CA GLY A 172 9.95 14.64 8.95
C GLY A 172 10.83 15.48 8.01
N LYS A 173 10.27 15.96 6.90
CA LYS A 173 11.00 16.65 5.82
C LYS A 173 11.75 17.93 6.25
N ASN A 174 11.41 18.51 7.40
CA ASN A 174 11.96 19.79 7.87
C ASN A 174 13.13 19.63 8.87
N SER A 175 13.65 18.42 9.02
CA SER A 175 14.68 18.12 10.00
C SER A 175 15.61 17.03 9.52
N GLN A 176 16.91 17.25 9.78
CA GLN A 176 17.96 16.25 9.58
C GLN A 176 18.38 15.61 10.90
N VAL A 177 17.72 15.97 12.01
CA VAL A 177 18.03 15.42 13.34
C VAL A 177 17.60 13.97 13.39
N PRO A 178 18.47 13.02 13.76
CA PRO A 178 18.11 11.61 13.87
C PRO A 178 17.05 11.36 14.95
N THR A 179 16.26 10.29 14.83
CA THR A 179 15.32 9.91 15.89
C THR A 179 16.04 9.50 17.17
N ALA A 180 15.33 9.53 18.31
CA ALA A 180 15.88 9.21 19.63
C ALA A 180 16.57 7.84 19.68
N MET A 181 16.06 6.86 18.92
CA MET A 181 16.66 5.52 18.85
C MET A 181 17.99 5.49 18.10
N TRP A 182 18.14 6.29 17.03
CA TRP A 182 19.41 6.45 16.31
C TRP A 182 20.42 7.24 17.13
N ILE A 183 19.99 8.24 17.89
CA ILE A 183 20.85 8.97 18.84
C ILE A 183 21.36 8.05 19.95
N LYS A 184 20.48 7.25 20.56
CA LYS A 184 20.83 6.41 21.71
C LYS A 184 21.67 5.18 21.31
N ARG A 185 21.44 4.61 20.12
CA ARG A 185 22.05 3.35 19.68
C ARG A 185 22.50 3.40 18.21
N PRO A 186 23.39 4.30 17.80
CA PRO A 186 23.74 4.50 16.38
C PRO A 186 24.28 3.22 15.73
N LYS A 187 25.26 2.55 16.36
CA LYS A 187 25.77 1.25 15.89
C LYS A 187 24.67 0.18 15.93
N GLY A 188 23.89 0.14 17.01
CA GLY A 188 22.84 -0.86 17.19
C GLY A 188 21.74 -0.80 16.14
N GLN A 189 21.32 0.40 15.72
CA GLN A 189 20.34 0.57 14.65
C GLN A 189 20.93 0.19 13.30
N LEU A 190 22.12 0.70 12.98
CA LEU A 190 22.76 0.42 11.70
C LEU A 190 23.00 -1.09 11.49
N ALA A 191 23.45 -1.81 12.52
CA ALA A 191 23.61 -3.27 12.46
C ALA A 191 22.30 -4.00 12.11
N LYS A 192 21.13 -3.50 12.55
CA LYS A 192 19.85 -4.11 12.18
C LYS A 192 19.58 -3.93 10.70
N CYS A 193 19.79 -2.74 10.16
CA CYS A 193 19.62 -2.46 8.74
C CYS A 193 20.58 -3.31 7.89
N GLY A 194 21.87 -3.37 8.25
CA GLY A 194 22.85 -4.21 7.55
C GLY A 194 22.51 -5.70 7.58
N LYS A 195 22.01 -6.19 8.72
CA LYS A 195 21.53 -7.58 8.83
C LYS A 195 20.28 -7.83 7.97
N ALA A 196 19.33 -6.90 7.95
CA ALA A 196 18.13 -6.99 7.12
C ALA A 196 18.49 -7.05 5.63
N ALA A 197 19.33 -6.13 5.17
CA ALA A 197 19.81 -6.08 3.78
C ALA A 197 20.48 -7.39 3.37
N SER A 198 21.40 -7.91 4.21
CA SER A 198 22.12 -9.15 3.91
C SER A 198 21.23 -10.39 3.92
N LEU A 199 20.22 -10.43 4.80
CA LEU A 199 19.21 -11.49 4.78
C LEU A 199 18.34 -11.43 3.53
N ARG A 200 17.97 -10.23 3.07
CA ARG A 200 17.23 -10.03 1.83
C ARG A 200 18.03 -10.45 0.59
N ALA A 201 19.33 -10.15 0.55
CA ALA A 201 20.22 -10.64 -0.49
C ALA A 201 20.36 -12.18 -0.48
N ALA A 202 20.46 -12.78 0.71
CA ALA A 202 20.57 -14.23 0.85
C ALA A 202 19.25 -14.98 0.55
N PHE A 203 18.10 -14.40 0.90
CA PHE A 203 16.77 -15.02 0.83
C PHE A 203 15.74 -14.14 0.09
N PRO A 204 15.96 -13.82 -1.20
CA PRO A 204 15.13 -12.86 -1.92
C PRO A 204 13.66 -13.29 -2.11
N GLU A 205 13.38 -14.59 -2.11
CA GLU A 205 12.01 -15.12 -2.20
C GLU A 205 11.23 -15.02 -0.87
N GLU A 206 11.94 -14.97 0.26
CA GLU A 206 11.36 -15.01 1.60
C GLU A 206 11.34 -13.64 2.27
N CYS A 207 12.31 -12.78 1.93
CA CYS A 207 12.62 -11.58 2.69
C CYS A 207 12.43 -10.32 1.85
N GLY A 208 11.52 -9.44 2.28
CA GLY A 208 11.37 -8.07 1.78
C GLY A 208 12.12 -7.06 2.64
N TYR A 209 11.87 -5.76 2.39
CA TYR A 209 12.42 -4.69 3.22
C TYR A 209 11.91 -4.77 4.66
N ALA A 210 12.81 -4.54 5.63
CA ALA A 210 12.45 -4.50 7.04
C ALA A 210 11.91 -3.13 7.46
N ALA A 211 11.08 -3.09 8.49
CA ALA A 211 10.62 -1.86 9.14
C ALA A 211 11.79 -0.96 9.55
N GLU A 212 12.90 -1.54 9.99
CA GLU A 212 14.13 -0.81 10.30
C GLU A 212 14.77 -0.10 9.09
N GLU A 213 14.55 -0.59 7.87
CA GLU A 213 15.01 0.05 6.64
C GLU A 213 14.02 1.08 6.09
N MET A 214 12.76 1.02 6.53
CA MET A 214 11.66 1.84 6.00
C MET A 214 11.25 3.00 6.91
N ASP A 215 11.68 2.99 8.17
CA ASP A 215 11.39 4.06 9.12
C ASP A 215 11.89 5.42 8.60
N GLY A 216 11.00 6.40 8.52
CA GLY A 216 11.29 7.75 8.04
C GLY A 216 11.32 7.93 6.51
N LYS A 217 11.16 6.87 5.72
CA LYS A 217 11.01 6.98 4.25
C LYS A 217 9.58 7.38 3.87
N THR A 218 9.37 7.84 2.64
CA THR A 218 8.03 8.13 2.12
C THR A 218 7.54 7.03 1.18
N LEU A 219 6.23 6.85 1.02
CA LEU A 219 5.71 5.81 0.10
C LEU A 219 6.11 6.07 -1.35
N ASP A 220 6.26 7.34 -1.71
CA ASP A 220 6.67 7.75 -3.06
C ASP A 220 8.14 7.36 -3.34
N ASP A 221 8.97 7.19 -2.30
CA ASP A 221 10.34 6.68 -2.42
C ASP A 221 10.39 5.15 -2.61
N ILE A 222 9.26 4.46 -2.38
CA ILE A 222 9.19 3.00 -2.23
C ILE A 222 8.62 2.33 -3.47
N THR A 223 7.84 3.02 -4.31
CA THR A 223 7.14 2.35 -5.41
C THR A 223 7.02 3.15 -6.71
N ASP A 224 7.30 2.42 -7.79
CA ASP A 224 6.62 2.52 -9.09
C ASP A 224 5.18 1.94 -8.98
N GLY A 225 4.41 2.32 -7.96
CA GLY A 225 3.21 1.60 -7.54
C GLY A 225 2.23 2.48 -6.78
N THR A 226 1.07 2.68 -7.38
CA THR A 226 -0.09 3.41 -6.88
C THR A 226 -0.58 2.88 -5.53
N VAL A 227 -0.70 3.78 -4.55
CA VAL A 227 -1.36 3.53 -3.27
C VAL A 227 -2.87 3.34 -3.52
N ILE A 228 -3.38 2.14 -3.24
CA ILE A 228 -4.82 1.85 -3.25
C ILE A 228 -5.32 1.99 -1.81
N ASP A 229 -6.14 3.00 -1.56
CA ASP A 229 -6.87 3.18 -0.28
C ASP A 229 -8.02 2.15 -0.27
N GLY A 230 -7.71 0.92 0.12
CA GLY A 230 -8.71 -0.14 0.26
C GLY A 230 -9.35 -0.07 1.63
N GLU A 231 -10.61 0.36 1.72
CA GLU A 231 -11.48 -0.12 2.79
C GLU A 231 -11.60 -1.65 2.62
N ALA A 232 -11.25 -2.40 3.65
CA ALA A 232 -11.36 -3.85 3.67
C ALA A 232 -12.83 -4.23 3.48
N THR A 233 -13.23 -4.51 2.25
CA THR A 233 -14.53 -5.11 1.97
C THR A 233 -14.40 -6.59 2.32
N HIS A 234 -14.93 -6.94 3.48
CA HIS A 234 -15.02 -8.31 3.95
C HIS A 234 -15.77 -9.15 2.92
N TRP A 235 -15.16 -10.23 2.44
CA TRP A 235 -15.90 -11.28 1.76
C TRP A 235 -16.38 -12.26 2.82
N GLU A 236 -17.68 -12.31 3.09
CA GLU A 236 -18.24 -13.34 3.95
C GLU A 236 -18.13 -14.69 3.25
N THR A 237 -17.16 -15.50 3.67
CA THR A 237 -17.23 -16.94 3.44
C THR A 237 -18.26 -17.48 4.42
N HIS A 238 -19.52 -17.57 4.00
CA HIS A 238 -20.45 -18.49 4.66
C HIS A 238 -19.96 -19.91 4.40
N VAL A 239 -19.16 -20.45 5.32
CA VAL A 239 -18.97 -21.90 5.44
C VAL A 239 -20.04 -22.37 6.41
N ASP A 240 -21.19 -22.80 5.88
CA ASP A 240 -22.18 -23.53 6.67
C ASP A 240 -21.60 -24.89 7.06
N PRO A 241 -21.53 -25.24 8.35
CA PRO A 241 -21.04 -26.55 8.78
C PRO A 241 -22.22 -27.53 8.84
N ALA A 242 -22.78 -27.90 7.68
CA ALA A 242 -23.57 -29.13 7.48
C ALA A 242 -24.16 -29.16 6.06
N ASP A 243 -23.52 -29.86 5.12
CA ASP A 243 -24.22 -30.88 4.32
C ASP A 243 -23.20 -31.69 3.52
N ASP A 244 -22.98 -32.92 3.96
CA ASP A 244 -22.25 -33.94 3.21
C ASP A 244 -23.26 -34.59 2.25
N ARG A 245 -23.50 -33.96 1.09
CA ARG A 245 -24.24 -34.58 -0.03
C ARG A 245 -24.07 -33.81 -1.34
N PHE A 246 -23.48 -34.50 -2.32
CA PHE A 246 -23.27 -34.09 -3.70
C PHE A 246 -24.61 -33.97 -4.45
N THR A 247 -24.92 -32.84 -5.10
CA THR A 247 -25.55 -32.71 -6.45
C THR A 247 -25.98 -31.27 -6.76
N GLY A 248 -25.74 -30.83 -8.01
CA GLY A 248 -26.48 -29.73 -8.63
C GLY A 248 -25.69 -28.44 -8.87
N ALA A 249 -25.32 -28.18 -10.13
CA ALA A 249 -24.90 -26.87 -10.59
C ALA A 249 -26.05 -25.87 -10.36
N SER A 250 -25.83 -24.86 -9.52
CA SER A 250 -26.72 -23.71 -9.38
C SER A 250 -26.03 -22.47 -9.94
N GLU A 251 -26.68 -21.82 -10.90
CA GLU A 251 -26.22 -20.56 -11.49
C GLU A 251 -26.16 -19.45 -10.40
N PRO A 252 -25.14 -18.56 -10.45
CA PRO A 252 -25.01 -17.50 -9.47
C PRO A 252 -26.12 -16.47 -9.64
N LYS A 253 -26.97 -16.32 -8.62
CA LYS A 253 -27.94 -15.21 -8.54
C LYS A 253 -27.20 -13.89 -8.31
N PRO A 254 -27.55 -12.81 -9.02
CA PRO A 254 -26.89 -11.51 -8.87
C PRO A 254 -27.15 -10.91 -7.49
N HIS A 255 -26.07 -10.52 -6.81
CA HIS A 255 -26.09 -9.85 -5.52
C HIS A 255 -26.54 -8.40 -5.71
N VAL A 256 -27.67 -8.01 -5.10
CA VAL A 256 -28.19 -6.63 -5.16
C VAL A 256 -27.43 -5.80 -4.13
N VAL A 257 -26.63 -4.83 -4.61
CA VAL A 257 -25.90 -3.88 -3.76
C VAL A 257 -26.89 -2.92 -3.09
N ASP A 258 -26.79 -2.73 -1.77
CA ASP A 258 -27.60 -1.76 -1.02
C ASP A 258 -27.09 -0.33 -1.26
N PHE A 259 -27.91 0.50 -1.92
CA PHE A 259 -27.56 1.87 -2.35
C PHE A 259 -27.95 2.96 -1.34
N SER A 260 -28.37 2.60 -0.12
CA SER A 260 -28.76 3.56 0.92
C SER A 260 -27.63 4.49 1.39
N GLN A 261 -26.38 4.15 1.09
CA GLN A 261 -25.17 4.91 1.48
C GLN A 261 -24.70 5.93 0.45
N ILE A 262 -25.31 6.00 -0.75
CA ILE A 262 -24.87 6.93 -1.81
C ILE A 262 -25.31 8.36 -1.47
N HIS A 263 -24.35 9.29 -1.41
CA HIS A 263 -24.62 10.68 -1.09
C HIS A 263 -25.60 11.32 -2.10
N PRO A 264 -26.62 12.10 -1.69
CA PRO A 264 -27.67 12.62 -2.59
C PRO A 264 -27.17 13.43 -3.80
N LYS A 265 -26.02 14.10 -3.65
CA LYS A 265 -25.34 14.80 -4.76
C LYS A 265 -24.87 13.86 -5.87
N VAL A 266 -24.38 12.67 -5.51
CA VAL A 266 -23.92 11.65 -6.47
C VAL A 266 -25.12 11.07 -7.21
N GLN A 267 -26.21 10.76 -6.50
CA GLN A 267 -27.46 10.31 -7.11
C GLN A 267 -27.96 11.29 -8.18
N LYS A 268 -27.96 12.59 -7.86
CA LYS A 268 -28.37 13.64 -8.82
C LYS A 268 -27.43 13.74 -10.02
N ALA A 269 -26.12 13.60 -9.81
CA ALA A 269 -25.12 13.65 -10.88
C ALA A 269 -25.22 12.43 -11.82
N VAL A 270 -25.42 11.24 -11.26
CA VAL A 270 -25.64 10.00 -12.03
C VAL A 270 -26.96 10.07 -12.80
N ALA A 271 -28.04 10.54 -12.17
CA ALA A 271 -29.33 10.70 -12.85
C ALA A 271 -29.24 11.66 -14.06
N GLU A 272 -28.49 12.76 -13.93
CA GLU A 272 -28.26 13.68 -15.05
C GLU A 272 -27.37 13.07 -16.14
N LEU A 273 -26.36 12.28 -15.77
CA LEU A 273 -25.51 11.54 -16.71
C LEU A 273 -26.33 10.53 -17.51
N VAL A 274 -27.16 9.73 -16.84
CA VAL A 274 -28.06 8.75 -17.47
C VAL A 274 -29.04 9.45 -18.41
N ARG A 275 -29.65 10.55 -17.98
CA ARG A 275 -30.58 11.35 -18.81
C ARG A 275 -29.92 11.86 -20.10
N ARG A 276 -28.71 12.40 -20.00
CA ARG A 276 -27.95 12.90 -21.17
C ARG A 276 -27.55 11.77 -22.11
N THR A 277 -27.13 10.64 -21.53
CA THR A 277 -26.67 9.48 -22.30
C THR A 277 -27.83 8.83 -23.06
N ALA A 278 -28.98 8.67 -22.42
CA ALA A 278 -30.19 8.14 -23.07
C ALA A 278 -30.67 9.04 -24.21
N ALA A 279 -30.56 10.37 -24.08
CA ALA A 279 -30.93 11.32 -25.13
C ALA A 279 -29.93 11.34 -26.31
N ALA A 280 -28.63 11.15 -26.04
CA ALA A 280 -27.57 11.25 -27.03
C ALA A 280 -27.13 9.90 -27.64
N GLY A 281 -27.52 8.77 -27.03
CA GLY A 281 -27.09 7.42 -27.43
C GLY A 281 -25.58 7.15 -27.22
N ALA A 282 -24.88 8.04 -26.51
CA ALA A 282 -23.42 8.02 -26.38
C ALA A 282 -22.95 7.16 -25.19
N TRP A 283 -23.37 5.89 -25.15
CA TRP A 283 -23.17 4.99 -24.02
C TRP A 283 -21.70 4.80 -23.65
N LYS A 284 -20.84 4.52 -24.63
CA LYS A 284 -19.39 4.32 -24.41
C LYS A 284 -18.74 5.51 -23.70
N ALA A 285 -19.06 6.73 -24.14
CA ALA A 285 -18.53 7.95 -23.53
C ALA A 285 -19.04 8.16 -22.10
N ALA A 286 -20.26 7.70 -21.80
CA ALA A 286 -20.82 7.78 -20.45
C ALA A 286 -20.15 6.78 -19.49
N TYR A 287 -19.85 5.57 -19.95
CA TYR A 287 -19.07 4.58 -19.18
C TYR A 287 -17.66 5.11 -18.90
N ASP A 288 -16.98 5.66 -19.91
CA ASP A 288 -15.65 6.24 -19.75
C ASP A 288 -15.68 7.42 -18.76
N TYR A 289 -16.68 8.29 -18.86
CA TYR A 289 -16.87 9.40 -17.92
C TYR A 289 -17.14 8.91 -16.49
N ALA A 290 -17.97 7.88 -16.31
CA ALA A 290 -18.24 7.30 -14.99
C ALA A 290 -16.95 6.75 -14.36
N HIS A 291 -16.16 6.00 -15.11
CA HIS A 291 -14.85 5.48 -14.69
C HIS A 291 -13.81 6.57 -14.39
N GLN A 292 -13.98 7.78 -14.92
CA GLN A 292 -13.11 8.92 -14.59
C GLN A 292 -13.63 9.70 -13.37
N LYS A 293 -14.96 9.85 -13.24
CA LYS A 293 -15.60 10.76 -12.30
C LYS A 293 -15.92 10.15 -10.95
N PHE A 294 -16.27 8.87 -10.90
CA PHE A 294 -16.70 8.17 -9.68
C PHE A 294 -15.68 7.09 -9.27
N ARG A 295 -15.70 6.70 -7.98
CA ARG A 295 -14.81 5.68 -7.39
C ARG A 295 -15.60 4.84 -6.40
N GLY A 296 -15.15 3.62 -6.12
CA GLY A 296 -15.76 2.75 -5.12
C GLY A 296 -17.25 2.51 -5.36
N ILE A 297 -18.06 2.57 -4.29
CA ILE A 297 -19.50 2.30 -4.33
C ILE A 297 -20.28 3.27 -5.23
N ASP A 298 -19.83 4.52 -5.37
CA ASP A 298 -20.43 5.52 -6.26
C ASP A 298 -20.26 5.15 -7.74
N LEU A 299 -19.11 4.55 -8.10
CA LEU A 299 -18.87 4.05 -9.46
C LEU A 299 -19.78 2.85 -9.74
N THR A 300 -19.84 1.90 -8.81
CA THR A 300 -20.72 0.72 -8.93
C THR A 300 -22.18 1.15 -9.11
N PHE A 301 -22.64 2.14 -8.35
CA PHE A 301 -23.97 2.73 -8.51
C PHE A 301 -24.15 3.41 -9.88
N ALA A 302 -23.18 4.22 -10.32
CA ALA A 302 -23.25 4.90 -11.63
C ALA A 302 -23.31 3.91 -12.80
N LEU A 303 -22.52 2.84 -12.75
CA LEU A 303 -22.52 1.79 -13.77
C LEU A 303 -23.83 1.00 -13.76
N ALA A 304 -24.33 0.63 -12.57
CA ALA A 304 -25.62 -0.07 -12.45
C ALA A 304 -26.79 0.77 -13.00
N GLU A 305 -26.81 2.07 -12.77
CA GLU A 305 -27.85 2.98 -13.31
C GLU A 305 -27.72 3.16 -14.84
N LEU A 306 -26.50 3.22 -15.38
CA LEU A 306 -26.29 3.25 -16.83
C LEU A 306 -26.71 1.93 -17.48
N ASP A 307 -26.38 0.79 -16.87
CA ASP A 307 -26.73 -0.54 -17.35
C ASP A 307 -28.25 -0.73 -17.38
N LYS A 308 -28.96 -0.34 -16.31
CA LYS A 308 -30.43 -0.39 -16.23
C LYS A 308 -31.10 0.28 -17.43
N VAL A 309 -30.57 1.41 -17.89
CA VAL A 309 -31.17 2.17 -19.00
C VAL A 309 -30.64 1.72 -20.35
N SER A 310 -29.40 1.23 -20.43
CA SER A 310 -28.83 0.67 -21.67
C SER A 310 -29.53 -0.63 -22.12
N GLN A 311 -30.05 -1.41 -21.16
CA GLN A 311 -30.80 -2.66 -21.43
C GLN A 311 -32.26 -2.42 -21.82
N VAL A 312 -32.76 -1.18 -21.71
CA VAL A 312 -34.08 -0.81 -22.23
C VAL A 312 -33.89 -0.37 -23.69
N GLU A 313 -34.25 -1.26 -24.63
CA GLU A 313 -34.17 -0.96 -26.06
C GLU A 313 -34.82 0.40 -26.40
N PRO A 314 -34.12 1.28 -27.16
CA PRO A 314 -34.74 2.49 -27.67
C PRO A 314 -35.85 2.11 -28.67
N LYS A 315 -37.07 2.58 -28.38
CA LYS A 315 -38.26 2.47 -29.23
C LYS A 315 -37.95 3.01 -30.63
N ALA A 316 -38.04 2.14 -31.63
CA ALA A 316 -37.74 2.42 -33.02
C ALA A 316 -38.66 3.50 -33.65
N THR A 317 -38.09 4.30 -34.54
CA THR A 317 -38.79 4.98 -35.65
C THR A 317 -37.82 5.07 -36.85
N PRO A 318 -38.31 5.13 -38.10
CA PRO A 318 -38.28 4.00 -39.01
C PRO A 318 -37.22 4.14 -40.11
N THR A 319 -36.86 2.96 -40.62
CA THR A 319 -36.03 2.70 -41.80
C THR A 319 -36.55 3.42 -43.04
N LEU A 320 -35.67 4.17 -43.71
CA LEU A 320 -35.79 4.47 -45.14
C LEU A 320 -34.92 3.47 -45.89
N SER A 321 -35.60 2.55 -46.57
CA SER A 321 -35.04 1.60 -47.52
C SER A 321 -34.55 2.33 -48.77
N GLN A 322 -33.41 1.91 -49.33
CA GLN A 322 -33.21 1.78 -50.78
C GLN A 322 -31.96 0.92 -51.10
N THR A 323 -32.27 -0.32 -51.49
CA THR A 323 -31.66 -1.19 -52.51
C THR A 323 -30.29 -0.85 -53.14
N ASN A 324 -29.38 -1.82 -53.02
CA ASN A 324 -28.40 -2.35 -53.99
C ASN A 324 -27.97 -1.48 -55.19
N SER A 325 -26.68 -1.15 -55.26
CA SER A 325 -25.85 -1.39 -56.46
C SER A 325 -24.36 -1.21 -56.15
N ALA A 326 -23.53 -2.00 -56.84
CA ALA A 326 -22.09 -1.98 -56.78
C ALA A 326 -21.49 -0.64 -57.23
N GLY A 327 -20.45 -0.18 -56.55
CA GLY A 327 -19.62 0.96 -56.97
C GLY A 327 -18.94 1.64 -55.78
N MET A 328 -17.61 1.63 -55.74
CA MET A 328 -16.82 2.43 -54.80
C MET A 328 -17.20 3.92 -54.91
N PRO A 329 -17.48 4.62 -53.79
CA PRO A 329 -17.58 6.07 -53.81
C PRO A 329 -16.18 6.74 -53.80
N PRO A 330 -16.02 7.88 -54.49
CA PRO A 330 -14.75 8.60 -54.60
C PRO A 330 -14.35 9.34 -53.31
N LEU A 331 -13.04 9.49 -53.12
CA LEU A 331 -12.40 10.17 -51.98
C LEU A 331 -12.89 11.62 -51.82
N SER A 332 -12.97 12.10 -50.57
CA SER A 332 -13.43 13.45 -50.27
C SER A 332 -12.39 14.51 -50.68
N ALA A 333 -12.83 15.74 -50.92
CA ALA A 333 -11.95 16.87 -51.26
C ALA A 333 -10.86 17.13 -50.20
N LYS A 334 -11.08 16.74 -48.94
CA LYS A 334 -10.07 16.79 -47.88
C LYS A 334 -8.96 15.76 -48.08
N ASP A 335 -9.29 14.58 -48.60
CA ASP A 335 -8.32 13.51 -48.85
C ASP A 335 -7.50 13.77 -50.12
N MET A 336 -8.07 14.47 -51.11
CA MET A 336 -7.31 14.96 -52.27
C MET A 336 -6.29 16.05 -51.89
N ALA A 337 -6.68 16.97 -50.99
CA ALA A 337 -5.78 18.02 -50.50
C ALA A 337 -4.63 17.45 -49.64
N MET A 338 -4.88 16.39 -48.86
CA MET A 338 -3.87 15.74 -48.04
C MET A 338 -2.88 14.90 -48.86
N ASN A 339 -3.33 14.33 -49.99
CA ASN A 339 -2.45 13.59 -50.91
C ASN A 339 -1.60 14.51 -51.80
N GLN A 340 -2.11 15.67 -52.22
CA GLN A 340 -1.29 16.68 -52.92
C GLN A 340 -0.21 17.28 -52.02
N ALA A 341 -0.49 17.49 -50.73
CA ALA A 341 0.51 17.95 -49.75
C ALA A 341 1.58 16.90 -49.43
N ARG A 342 1.27 15.60 -49.55
CA ARG A 342 2.25 14.52 -49.37
C ARG A 342 3.16 14.30 -50.58
N GLN A 343 2.71 14.61 -51.79
CA GLN A 343 3.52 14.47 -53.01
C GLN A 343 4.49 15.64 -53.23
N THR A 344 4.22 16.83 -52.68
CA THR A 344 5.13 17.99 -52.77
C THR A 344 6.27 17.97 -51.75
N LEU A 345 6.16 17.18 -50.67
CA LEU A 345 7.21 17.01 -49.65
C LEU A 345 8.14 15.80 -49.89
N GLY A 346 7.84 14.95 -50.88
CA GLY A 346 8.64 13.76 -51.22
C GLY A 346 9.63 13.92 -52.38
N ASN A 347 9.58 15.04 -53.12
CA ASN A 347 10.43 15.32 -54.28
C ASN A 347 11.47 16.43 -54.03
N ALA A 348 11.76 16.71 -52.76
CA ALA A 348 12.85 17.60 -52.34
C ALA A 348 13.69 16.89 -51.26
N ALA A 349 14.33 15.80 -51.66
CA ALA A 349 15.46 15.17 -50.99
C ALA A 349 16.35 14.51 -52.03
#